data_AF-A0A7Y2PI85-F1
#
_entry.id   AF-A0A7Y2PI85-F1
#
_cell.length_a   1.000
_cell.length_b   1.000
_cell.length_c   1.000
_cell.angle_alpha   90.00
_cell.angle_beta   90.00
_cell.angle_gamma   90.00
#
_symmetry.space_group_name_H-M   'P 1'
#
loop_
_entity.id
_entity.type
_entity.pdbx_description
1 polymer ?
#
loop_
_entity_poly.entity_id
_entity_poly.type
_entity_poly.pdbx_seq_one_letter_code
_entity_poly.pdbx_strand_id
1 'polypeptide(L)'
;MERHTLRCALLSTALLITPFMHAQADTADKTIALSNNYAGNSWRQSMLNSWQQTTEQAVKDGVIAGADSFTTAENQATEQAAQIQNLILQGYNAIVINAASPTALNGAVKQACDAGIVVVSFDGIVTEPCAYRISMDFKQSGLDGMDYLAKRFPDGANVLEVRGLAGVSVDGMIHSGVVTGASKHPQLKVVGSVNGNWSQTAAQKAVAGILPSLPKI
;
A
#
# COMPACT_ATOMS: atom_id res chain seq x y z
N MET A 1 -4.59 44.73 -70.46
CA MET A 1 -3.32 44.94 -69.72
C MET A 1 -3.64 44.80 -68.25
N GLU A 2 -3.14 43.72 -67.66
CA GLU A 2 -3.43 43.19 -66.33
C GLU A 2 -3.06 44.16 -65.20
N ARG A 3 -3.86 44.18 -64.13
CA ARG A 3 -3.35 44.37 -62.75
C ARG A 3 -4.18 43.50 -61.80
N HIS A 4 -3.54 42.43 -61.34
CA HIS A 4 -4.03 41.52 -60.30
C HIS A 4 -4.21 42.26 -58.97
N THR A 5 -5.42 42.23 -58.42
CA THR A 5 -5.67 42.57 -57.01
C THR A 5 -5.47 41.32 -56.15
N LEU A 6 -4.35 41.27 -55.43
CA LEU A 6 -4.08 40.28 -54.38
C LEU A 6 -5.03 40.55 -53.19
N ARG A 7 -6.02 39.68 -52.97
CA ARG A 7 -6.78 39.63 -51.72
C ARG A 7 -6.06 38.70 -50.75
N CYS A 8 -5.36 39.27 -49.77
CA CYS A 8 -4.90 38.53 -48.59
C CYS A 8 -6.12 38.10 -47.76
N ALA A 9 -6.50 36.82 -47.86
CA ALA A 9 -7.41 36.20 -46.92
C ALA A 9 -6.62 35.83 -45.65
N LEU A 10 -6.79 36.60 -44.58
CA LEU A 10 -6.35 36.23 -43.25
C LEU A 10 -7.31 35.15 -42.72
N LEU A 11 -6.91 33.88 -42.80
CA LEU A 11 -7.54 32.81 -42.02
C LEU A 11 -7.10 32.97 -40.57
N SER A 12 -7.98 33.54 -39.74
CA SER A 12 -7.85 33.52 -38.29
C SER A 12 -8.19 32.12 -37.79
N THR A 13 -7.17 31.30 -37.53
CA THR A 13 -7.32 30.00 -36.84
C THR A 13 -7.68 30.28 -35.38
N ALA A 14 -8.96 30.22 -35.04
CA ALA A 14 -9.40 30.24 -33.65
C ALA A 14 -8.99 28.92 -32.99
N LEU A 15 -7.91 28.95 -32.21
CA LEU A 15 -7.49 27.83 -31.37
C LEU A 15 -8.50 27.69 -30.22
N LEU A 16 -9.47 26.79 -30.38
CA LEU A 16 -10.38 26.40 -29.32
C LEU A 16 -9.55 25.69 -28.23
N ILE A 17 -9.17 26.43 -27.20
CA ILE A 17 -8.65 25.87 -25.96
C ILE A 17 -9.85 25.24 -25.25
N THR A 18 -10.13 23.96 -25.50
CA THR A 18 -11.03 23.20 -24.63
C THR A 18 -10.30 23.01 -23.30
N PRO A 19 -10.76 23.62 -22.19
CA PRO A 19 -10.19 23.30 -20.90
C PRO A 19 -10.36 21.80 -20.68
N PHE A 20 -9.29 21.11 -20.30
CA PHE A 20 -9.37 19.76 -19.76
C PHE A 20 -10.22 19.85 -18.49
N MET A 21 -11.54 19.67 -18.64
CA MET A 21 -12.42 19.38 -17.53
C MET A 21 -11.93 18.05 -16.96
N HIS A 22 -11.09 18.13 -15.93
CA HIS A 22 -10.97 17.03 -15.00
C HIS A 22 -12.38 16.86 -14.44
N ALA A 23 -13.04 15.76 -14.80
CA ALA A 23 -14.28 15.39 -14.15
C ALA A 23 -13.96 15.24 -12.66
N GLN A 24 -14.27 16.27 -11.87
CA GLN A 24 -14.42 16.08 -10.44
C GLN A 24 -15.64 15.16 -10.29
N ALA A 25 -15.38 13.88 -10.03
CA ALA A 25 -16.43 13.00 -9.58
C ALA A 25 -16.99 13.58 -8.28
N ASP A 26 -18.29 13.84 -8.25
CA ASP A 26 -18.97 14.26 -7.04
C ASP A 26 -19.09 13.05 -6.11
N THR A 27 -18.29 13.05 -5.04
CA THR A 27 -18.21 11.96 -4.06
C THR A 27 -18.81 12.32 -2.71
N ALA A 28 -19.32 13.56 -2.55
CA ALA A 28 -19.76 14.08 -1.26
C ALA A 28 -20.88 13.26 -0.62
N ASP A 29 -21.71 12.60 -1.43
CA ASP A 29 -22.81 11.72 -1.00
C ASP A 29 -22.40 10.24 -0.85
N LYS A 30 -21.13 9.90 -1.14
CA LYS A 30 -20.66 8.51 -1.21
C LYS A 30 -20.13 8.02 0.14
N THR A 31 -20.37 6.75 0.44
CA THR A 31 -19.83 6.06 1.61
C THR A 31 -18.77 5.04 1.22
N ILE A 32 -17.75 4.90 2.07
CA ILE A 32 -16.67 3.92 1.89
C ILE A 32 -16.59 3.00 3.12
N ALA A 33 -16.22 1.74 2.93
CA ALA A 33 -16.02 0.82 4.05
C ALA A 33 -14.59 0.28 4.05
N LEU A 34 -14.00 0.10 5.23
CA LEU A 34 -12.80 -0.71 5.42
C LEU A 34 -13.21 -2.11 5.89
N SER A 35 -12.81 -3.15 5.14
CA SER A 35 -12.85 -4.55 5.55
C SER A 35 -11.45 -5.03 5.93
N ASN A 36 -11.21 -5.25 7.21
CA ASN A 36 -9.91 -5.60 7.78
C ASN A 36 -9.91 -7.02 8.37
N ASN A 37 -8.92 -7.84 8.02
CA ASN A 37 -8.84 -9.24 8.46
C ASN A 37 -8.31 -9.45 9.89
N TYR A 38 -7.68 -8.44 10.50
CA TYR A 38 -7.02 -8.56 11.81
C TYR A 38 -6.65 -7.20 12.42
N ALA A 39 -6.75 -7.06 13.75
CA ALA A 39 -6.34 -5.85 14.48
C ALA A 39 -5.49 -6.07 15.74
N GLY A 40 -4.96 -7.27 15.99
CA GLY A 40 -4.31 -7.58 17.27
C GLY A 40 -2.86 -7.11 17.44
N ASN A 41 -2.26 -6.35 16.51
CA ASN A 41 -0.89 -5.85 16.62
C ASN A 41 -0.77 -4.32 16.41
N SER A 42 0.36 -3.74 16.83
CA SER A 42 0.60 -2.28 16.77
C SER A 42 0.59 -1.71 15.36
N TRP A 43 1.00 -2.49 14.35
CA TRP A 43 0.93 -2.09 12.95
C TRP A 43 -0.52 -1.89 12.51
N ARG A 44 -1.40 -2.84 12.84
CA ARG A 44 -2.83 -2.75 12.53
C ARG A 44 -3.53 -1.67 13.32
N GLN A 45 -3.15 -1.44 14.57
CA GLN A 45 -3.64 -0.30 15.33
C GLN A 45 -3.24 1.03 14.68
N SER A 46 -2.00 1.16 14.20
CA SER A 46 -1.54 2.35 13.48
C SER A 46 -2.28 2.55 12.14
N MET A 47 -2.55 1.46 11.43
CA MET A 47 -3.36 1.46 10.21
C MET A 47 -4.80 1.94 10.49
N LEU A 48 -5.46 1.42 11.52
CA LEU A 48 -6.83 1.84 11.89
C LEU A 48 -6.87 3.31 12.31
N ASN A 49 -5.88 3.78 13.08
CA ASN A 49 -5.77 5.20 13.42
C ASN A 49 -5.58 6.07 12.17
N SER A 50 -4.76 5.62 11.21
CA SER A 50 -4.52 6.33 9.94
C SER A 50 -5.77 6.38 9.08
N TRP A 51 -6.52 5.28 9.01
CA TRP A 51 -7.84 5.23 8.37
C TRP A 51 -8.76 6.28 8.99
N GLN A 52 -8.97 6.22 10.30
CA GLN A 52 -9.86 7.13 11.01
C GLN A 52 -9.49 8.59 10.79
N GLN A 53 -8.21 8.97 10.97
CA GLN A 53 -7.77 10.35 10.80
C GLN A 53 -8.00 10.86 9.38
N THR A 54 -7.68 10.04 8.37
CA THR A 54 -7.83 10.42 6.96
C THR A 54 -9.29 10.57 6.58
N THR A 55 -10.13 9.60 7.00
CA THR A 55 -11.52 9.57 6.57
C THR A 55 -12.41 10.52 7.34
N GLU A 56 -12.15 10.75 8.64
CA GLU A 56 -12.83 11.82 9.38
C GLU A 56 -12.57 13.19 8.78
N GLN A 57 -11.32 13.45 8.34
CA GLN A 57 -10.99 14.70 7.66
C GLN A 57 -11.70 14.79 6.31
N ALA A 58 -11.71 13.71 5.52
CA ALA A 58 -12.43 13.67 4.25
C ALA A 58 -13.94 13.92 4.41
N VAL A 59 -14.56 13.41 5.49
CA VAL A 59 -15.97 13.70 5.82
C VAL A 59 -16.15 15.16 6.22
N LYS A 60 -15.28 15.70 7.08
CA LYS A 60 -15.32 17.13 7.48
C LYS A 60 -15.18 18.08 6.29
N ASP A 61 -14.36 17.70 5.31
CA ASP A 61 -14.12 18.48 4.09
C ASP A 61 -15.19 18.25 3.01
N GLY A 62 -16.20 17.42 3.26
CA GLY A 62 -17.28 17.12 2.32
C GLY A 62 -16.85 16.30 1.11
N VAL A 63 -15.73 15.58 1.20
CA VAL A 63 -15.24 14.71 0.12
C VAL A 63 -16.05 13.41 0.05
N ILE A 64 -16.49 12.89 1.18
CA ILE A 64 -17.31 11.67 1.31
C ILE A 64 -18.35 11.83 2.43
N ALA A 65 -19.42 11.05 2.39
CA ALA A 65 -20.49 11.09 3.39
C ALA A 65 -20.17 10.27 4.65
N GLY A 66 -19.35 9.22 4.54
CA GLY A 66 -19.05 8.32 5.67
C GLY A 66 -18.01 7.25 5.34
N ALA A 67 -17.37 6.71 6.39
CA ALA A 67 -16.21 5.83 6.25
C ALA A 67 -16.06 4.81 7.39
N ASP A 68 -16.97 3.84 7.47
CA ASP A 68 -16.95 2.87 8.56
C ASP A 68 -15.83 1.83 8.40
N SER A 69 -15.31 1.34 9.52
CA SER A 69 -14.31 0.28 9.56
C SER A 69 -14.84 -0.97 10.24
N PHE A 70 -14.64 -2.12 9.60
CA PHE A 70 -15.05 -3.43 10.09
C PHE A 70 -13.83 -4.34 10.19
N THR A 71 -13.66 -4.98 11.34
CA THR A 71 -12.57 -5.96 11.56
C THR A 71 -13.17 -7.32 11.88
N THR A 72 -12.75 -8.37 11.16
CA THR A 72 -13.15 -9.76 11.45
C THR A 72 -12.32 -10.38 12.55
N ALA A 73 -12.75 -11.55 13.06
CA ALA A 73 -11.89 -12.38 13.90
C ALA A 73 -10.72 -12.94 13.07
N GLU A 74 -9.61 -13.28 13.75
CA GLU A 74 -8.28 -13.47 13.15
C GLU A 74 -8.25 -14.30 11.86
N ASN A 75 -7.93 -13.64 10.73
CA ASN A 75 -7.60 -14.27 9.44
C ASN A 75 -8.66 -15.24 8.87
N GLN A 76 -9.93 -15.08 9.26
CA GLN A 76 -11.04 -15.92 8.80
C GLN A 76 -11.57 -15.42 7.45
N ALA A 77 -10.97 -15.89 6.34
CA ALA A 77 -11.35 -15.45 4.99
C ALA A 77 -12.84 -15.64 4.67
N THR A 78 -13.47 -16.71 5.18
CA THR A 78 -14.92 -16.95 5.00
C THR A 78 -15.77 -15.88 5.68
N GLU A 79 -15.38 -15.47 6.89
CA GLU A 79 -16.08 -14.43 7.64
C GLU A 79 -15.91 -13.06 6.98
N GLN A 80 -14.71 -12.78 6.46
CA GLN A 80 -14.44 -11.56 5.70
C GLN A 80 -15.22 -11.53 4.37
N ALA A 81 -15.35 -12.66 3.67
CA ALA A 81 -16.18 -12.74 2.47
C ALA A 81 -17.65 -12.44 2.77
N ALA A 82 -18.20 -12.99 3.86
CA ALA A 82 -19.56 -12.68 4.31
C ALA A 82 -19.72 -11.21 4.73
N GLN A 83 -18.72 -10.62 5.37
CA GLN A 83 -18.69 -9.19 5.68
C GLN A 83 -18.75 -8.35 4.39
N ILE A 84 -17.94 -8.66 3.38
CA ILE A 84 -17.97 -7.96 2.07
C ILE A 84 -19.37 -8.06 1.46
N GLN A 85 -20.01 -9.23 1.49
CA GLN A 85 -21.38 -9.41 0.99
C GLN A 85 -22.39 -8.53 1.73
N ASN A 86 -22.26 -8.39 3.05
CA ASN A 86 -23.11 -7.48 3.82
C ASN A 86 -22.87 -6.01 3.45
N LEU A 87 -21.62 -5.61 3.17
CA LEU A 87 -21.30 -4.24 2.72
C LEU A 87 -21.91 -3.95 1.33
N ILE A 88 -21.97 -4.94 0.44
CA ILE A 88 -22.69 -4.83 -0.83
C ILE A 88 -24.18 -4.54 -0.58
N LEU A 89 -24.82 -5.31 0.32
CA LEU A 89 -26.24 -5.13 0.65
C LEU A 89 -26.53 -3.79 1.34
N GLN A 90 -25.57 -3.26 2.10
CA GLN A 90 -25.67 -1.94 2.74
C GLN A 90 -25.48 -0.78 1.76
N GLY A 91 -25.10 -1.04 0.50
CA GLY A 91 -25.03 -0.03 -0.56
C GLY A 91 -23.80 0.88 -0.48
N TYR A 92 -22.71 0.41 0.12
CA TYR A 92 -21.43 1.13 0.10
C TYR A 92 -20.95 1.38 -1.33
N ASN A 93 -20.37 2.56 -1.57
CA ASN A 93 -19.89 2.92 -2.92
C ASN A 93 -18.47 2.42 -3.18
N ALA A 94 -17.67 2.25 -2.13
CA ALA A 94 -16.36 1.61 -2.21
C ALA A 94 -16.07 0.72 -1.00
N ILE A 95 -15.29 -0.32 -1.22
CA ILE A 95 -14.79 -1.21 -0.18
C ILE A 95 -13.26 -1.27 -0.28
N VAL A 96 -12.58 -0.83 0.76
CA VAL A 96 -11.14 -0.97 0.95
C VAL A 96 -10.88 -2.23 1.75
N ILE A 97 -10.03 -3.13 1.25
CA ILE A 97 -9.84 -4.48 1.78
C ILE A 97 -8.39 -4.65 2.21
N ASN A 98 -8.18 -5.06 3.46
CA ASN A 98 -6.95 -5.73 3.87
C ASN A 98 -7.23 -7.23 3.96
N ALA A 99 -6.81 -7.97 2.94
CA ALA A 99 -7.31 -9.32 2.67
C ALA A 99 -6.68 -10.39 3.58
N ALA A 100 -7.52 -11.27 4.14
CA ALA A 100 -7.10 -12.49 4.81
C ALA A 100 -6.41 -13.51 3.88
N SER A 101 -6.76 -13.48 2.59
CA SER A 101 -6.22 -14.39 1.59
C SER A 101 -6.22 -13.74 0.21
N PRO A 102 -5.17 -13.98 -0.61
CA PRO A 102 -5.12 -13.45 -1.97
C PRO A 102 -6.20 -13.98 -2.90
N THR A 103 -6.75 -15.17 -2.65
CA THR A 103 -7.68 -15.83 -3.59
C THR A 103 -9.04 -16.14 -2.98
N ALA A 104 -9.12 -16.39 -1.67
CA ALA A 104 -10.37 -16.84 -1.05
C ALA A 104 -11.49 -15.79 -1.06
N LEU A 105 -11.14 -14.50 -1.20
CA LEU A 105 -12.11 -13.41 -1.27
C LEU A 105 -12.59 -13.09 -2.69
N ASN A 106 -11.95 -13.65 -3.73
CA ASN A 106 -12.19 -13.24 -5.12
C ASN A 106 -13.67 -13.33 -5.53
N GLY A 107 -14.40 -14.35 -5.05
CA GLY A 107 -15.83 -14.48 -5.33
C GLY A 107 -16.65 -13.30 -4.77
N ALA A 108 -16.41 -12.91 -3.51
CA ALA A 108 -17.08 -11.77 -2.88
C ALA A 108 -16.64 -10.43 -3.50
N VAL A 109 -15.36 -10.30 -3.84
CA VAL A 109 -14.82 -9.12 -4.54
C VAL A 109 -15.47 -8.96 -5.91
N LYS A 110 -15.59 -10.04 -6.68
CA LYS A 110 -16.26 -10.03 -7.97
C LYS A 110 -17.72 -9.58 -7.82
N GLN A 111 -18.44 -10.09 -6.81
CA GLN A 111 -19.81 -9.67 -6.53
C GLN A 111 -19.91 -8.17 -6.23
N ALA A 112 -18.97 -7.60 -5.47
CA ALA A 112 -18.93 -6.16 -5.19
C ALA A 112 -18.69 -5.34 -6.47
N CYS A 113 -17.71 -5.74 -7.29
CA CYS A 113 -17.45 -5.09 -8.57
C CYS A 113 -18.64 -5.18 -9.53
N ASP A 114 -19.29 -6.35 -9.63
CA ASP A 114 -20.47 -6.56 -10.46
C ASP A 114 -21.66 -5.68 -9.99
N ALA A 115 -21.72 -5.33 -8.70
CA ALA A 115 -22.68 -4.38 -8.12
C ALA A 115 -22.29 -2.90 -8.32
N GLY A 116 -21.19 -2.61 -9.04
CA GLY A 116 -20.71 -1.26 -9.29
C GLY A 116 -19.92 -0.62 -8.14
N ILE A 117 -19.52 -1.42 -7.14
CA ILE A 117 -18.74 -0.94 -6.00
C ILE A 117 -17.26 -0.91 -6.38
N VAL A 118 -16.58 0.20 -6.08
CA VAL A 118 -15.14 0.31 -6.27
C VAL A 118 -14.42 -0.51 -5.20
N VAL A 119 -13.60 -1.48 -5.60
CA VAL A 119 -12.82 -2.30 -4.67
C VAL A 119 -11.34 -1.95 -4.75
N VAL A 120 -10.75 -1.62 -3.61
CA VAL A 120 -9.31 -1.38 -3.46
C VAL A 120 -8.78 -2.35 -2.41
N SER A 121 -7.74 -3.11 -2.72
CA SER A 121 -7.05 -3.95 -1.73
C SER A 121 -5.67 -3.40 -1.40
N PHE A 122 -5.26 -3.48 -0.13
CA PHE A 122 -3.98 -2.95 0.34
C PHE A 122 -3.37 -3.79 1.45
N ASP A 123 -2.04 -3.74 1.58
CA ASP A 123 -1.24 -4.56 2.51
C ASP A 123 -1.42 -6.07 2.24
N GLY A 124 -2.54 -6.66 2.65
CA GLY A 124 -3.05 -7.92 2.08
C GLY A 124 -3.87 -7.68 0.81
N ILE A 125 -3.36 -8.12 -0.34
CA ILE A 125 -4.01 -7.91 -1.66
C ILE A 125 -4.82 -9.12 -2.11
N VAL A 126 -5.93 -8.87 -2.80
CA VAL A 126 -6.70 -9.91 -3.52
C VAL A 126 -6.19 -10.08 -4.95
N THR A 127 -6.52 -11.18 -5.63
CA THR A 127 -6.08 -11.48 -7.01
C THR A 127 -7.17 -11.29 -8.05
N GLU A 128 -8.41 -11.01 -7.64
CA GLU A 128 -9.53 -10.71 -8.53
C GLU A 128 -9.26 -9.46 -9.42
N PRO A 129 -9.23 -9.58 -10.76
CA PRO A 129 -8.79 -8.51 -11.65
C PRO A 129 -9.49 -7.16 -11.51
N CYS A 130 -10.78 -7.13 -11.11
CA CYS A 130 -11.53 -5.87 -10.98
C CYS A 130 -11.04 -4.96 -9.83
N ALA A 131 -10.34 -5.52 -8.84
CA ALA A 131 -9.88 -4.75 -7.70
C ALA A 131 -8.59 -3.98 -8.01
N TYR A 132 -8.54 -2.72 -7.59
CA TYR A 132 -7.30 -1.96 -7.50
C TYR A 132 -6.42 -2.52 -6.38
N ARG A 133 -5.10 -2.44 -6.53
CA ARG A 133 -4.14 -2.99 -5.56
C ARG A 133 -3.12 -1.92 -5.17
N ILE A 134 -3.03 -1.66 -3.88
CA ILE A 134 -2.01 -0.80 -3.29
C ILE A 134 -1.12 -1.71 -2.44
N SER A 135 0.00 -2.13 -3.02
CA SER A 135 0.99 -2.93 -2.31
C SER A 135 2.33 -2.21 -2.29
N MET A 136 3.16 -2.58 -1.33
CA MET A 136 4.53 -2.13 -1.26
C MET A 136 5.43 -3.11 -2.01
N ASP A 137 6.39 -2.61 -2.78
CA ASP A 137 7.49 -3.45 -3.21
C ASP A 137 8.43 -3.68 -2.02
N PHE A 138 8.15 -4.75 -1.28
CA PHE A 138 8.90 -5.12 -0.09
C PHE A 138 10.37 -5.44 -0.40
N LYS A 139 10.68 -5.93 -1.60
CA LYS A 139 12.06 -6.16 -2.02
C LYS A 139 12.77 -4.83 -2.24
N GLN A 140 12.11 -3.88 -2.91
CA GLN A 140 12.65 -2.53 -3.07
C GLN A 140 12.87 -1.86 -1.72
N SER A 141 11.95 -2.02 -0.76
CA SER A 141 12.11 -1.49 0.60
C SER A 141 13.39 -1.98 1.30
N GLY A 142 13.70 -3.28 1.19
CA GLY A 142 14.96 -3.82 1.73
C GLY A 142 16.21 -3.25 1.05
N LEU A 143 16.14 -3.03 -0.27
CA LEU A 143 17.22 -2.40 -1.05
C LEU A 143 17.41 -0.93 -0.66
N ASP A 144 16.32 -0.17 -0.52
CA ASP A 144 16.34 1.24 -0.13
C ASP A 144 16.97 1.44 1.25
N GLY A 145 16.74 0.51 2.19
CA GLY A 145 17.41 0.51 3.49
C GLY A 145 18.92 0.40 3.38
N MET A 146 19.43 -0.45 2.49
CA MET A 146 20.87 -0.57 2.22
C MET A 146 21.43 0.64 1.48
N ASP A 147 20.70 1.19 0.51
CA ASP A 147 21.05 2.44 -0.18
C ASP A 147 21.16 3.62 0.82
N TYR A 148 20.27 3.68 1.81
CA TYR A 148 20.32 4.67 2.89
C TYR A 148 21.56 4.50 3.77
N LEU A 149 21.85 3.27 4.22
CA LEU A 149 23.05 2.99 5.02
C LEU A 149 24.33 3.34 4.27
N ALA A 150 24.40 3.05 2.97
CA ALA A 150 25.58 3.32 2.15
C ALA A 150 25.86 4.82 2.04
N LYS A 151 24.82 5.65 1.96
CA LYS A 151 24.95 7.11 2.00
C LYS A 151 25.42 7.62 3.36
N ARG A 152 25.00 6.97 4.46
CA ARG A 152 25.31 7.40 5.83
C ARG A 152 26.70 6.96 6.28
N PHE A 153 27.19 5.84 5.75
CA PHE A 153 28.47 5.21 6.04
C PHE A 153 29.26 5.01 4.74
N PRO A 154 29.75 6.11 4.11
CA PRO A 154 30.47 6.03 2.83
C PRO A 154 31.77 5.23 2.93
N ASP A 155 32.39 5.22 4.11
CA ASP A 155 33.62 4.46 4.40
C ASP A 155 33.35 2.99 4.79
N GLY A 156 32.09 2.57 4.78
CA GLY A 156 31.65 1.23 5.13
C GLY A 156 31.24 1.04 6.59
N ALA A 157 30.51 -0.05 6.83
CA ALA A 157 30.03 -0.44 8.15
C ALA A 157 29.72 -1.94 8.18
N ASN A 158 29.74 -2.52 9.39
CA ASN A 158 29.13 -3.82 9.61
C ASN A 158 27.65 -3.62 9.92
N VAL A 159 26.78 -4.46 9.35
CA VAL A 159 25.33 -4.36 9.46
C VAL A 159 24.80 -5.64 10.10
N LEU A 160 23.96 -5.49 11.12
CA LEU A 160 23.13 -6.57 11.66
C LEU A 160 21.73 -6.45 11.07
N GLU A 161 21.26 -7.48 10.37
CA GLU A 161 19.88 -7.52 9.89
C GLU A 161 18.95 -8.03 11.02
N VAL A 162 17.95 -7.23 11.39
CA VAL A 162 16.88 -7.64 12.29
C VAL A 162 15.63 -7.95 11.46
N ARG A 163 15.41 -9.24 11.25
CA ARG A 163 14.38 -9.79 10.38
C ARG A 163 13.00 -9.83 11.01
N GLY A 164 12.00 -10.02 10.15
CA GLY A 164 10.59 -10.17 10.51
C GLY A 164 10.24 -11.55 11.06
N LEU A 165 8.97 -11.92 10.88
CA LEU A 165 8.48 -13.25 11.22
C LEU A 165 8.98 -14.27 10.20
N ALA A 166 9.78 -15.23 10.66
CA ALA A 166 10.35 -16.26 9.81
C ALA A 166 9.25 -17.05 9.07
N GLY A 167 9.45 -17.26 7.76
CA GLY A 167 8.52 -18.01 6.91
C GLY A 167 7.40 -17.18 6.29
N VAL A 168 7.24 -15.90 6.64
CA VAL A 168 6.29 -15.00 5.97
C VAL A 168 6.91 -14.40 4.70
N SER A 169 6.13 -14.33 3.63
CA SER A 169 6.59 -13.83 2.32
C SER A 169 7.17 -12.41 2.38
N VAL A 170 6.58 -11.53 3.18
CA VAL A 170 7.04 -10.14 3.36
C VAL A 170 8.47 -10.09 3.91
N ASP A 171 8.77 -10.88 4.95
CA ASP A 171 10.14 -10.98 5.49
C ASP A 171 11.12 -11.51 4.44
N GLY A 172 10.72 -12.53 3.68
CA GLY A 172 11.54 -13.07 2.59
C GLY A 172 11.83 -12.04 1.49
N MET A 173 10.84 -11.23 1.11
CA MET A 173 11.01 -10.17 0.11
C MET A 173 11.95 -9.06 0.61
N ILE A 174 11.75 -8.56 1.84
CA ILE A 174 12.62 -7.55 2.44
C ILE A 174 14.06 -8.06 2.52
N HIS A 175 14.25 -9.29 3.02
CA HIS A 175 15.57 -9.91 3.11
C HIS A 175 16.24 -10.05 1.74
N SER A 176 15.50 -10.47 0.70
CA SER A 176 16.03 -10.50 -0.66
C SER A 176 16.49 -9.11 -1.14
N GLY A 177 15.77 -8.06 -0.75
CA GLY A 177 16.15 -6.67 -0.94
C GLY A 177 17.46 -6.31 -0.24
N VAL A 178 17.59 -6.66 1.04
CA VAL A 178 18.81 -6.44 1.84
C VAL A 178 20.01 -7.14 1.21
N VAL A 179 19.87 -8.41 0.81
CA VAL A 179 20.95 -9.18 0.13
C VAL A 179 21.34 -8.54 -1.20
N THR A 180 20.35 -8.06 -1.97
CA THR A 180 20.62 -7.33 -3.22
C THR A 180 21.38 -6.03 -2.93
N GLY A 181 20.97 -5.29 -1.89
CA GLY A 181 21.62 -4.05 -1.48
C GLY A 181 23.04 -4.25 -0.94
N ALA A 182 23.29 -5.30 -0.16
CA ALA A 182 24.63 -5.67 0.29
C ALA A 182 25.57 -5.99 -0.89
N SER A 183 25.04 -6.63 -1.94
CA SER A 183 25.81 -6.91 -3.17
C SER A 183 26.14 -5.62 -3.95
N LYS A 184 25.21 -4.66 -3.96
CA LYS A 184 25.38 -3.34 -4.60
C LYS A 184 26.35 -2.43 -3.82
N HIS A 185 26.41 -2.58 -2.49
CA HIS A 185 27.23 -1.79 -1.57
C HIS A 185 28.22 -2.66 -0.81
N PRO A 186 29.31 -3.12 -1.45
CA PRO A 186 30.26 -4.06 -0.84
C PRO A 186 30.99 -3.49 0.39
N GLN A 187 30.94 -2.18 0.61
CA GLN A 187 31.44 -1.52 1.82
C GLN A 187 30.54 -1.77 3.05
N LEU A 188 29.27 -2.13 2.85
CA LEU A 188 28.37 -2.57 3.91
C LEU A 188 28.46 -4.09 4.04
N LYS A 189 28.92 -4.56 5.19
CA LYS A 189 29.07 -5.99 5.45
C LYS A 189 27.96 -6.47 6.37
N VAL A 190 27.05 -7.29 5.86
CA VAL A 190 26.08 -7.96 6.73
C VAL A 190 26.81 -9.03 7.55
N VAL A 191 26.99 -8.79 8.85
CA VAL A 191 27.79 -9.65 9.74
C VAL A 191 26.95 -10.61 10.58
N GLY A 192 25.63 -10.45 10.54
CA GLY A 192 24.70 -11.32 11.24
C GLY A 192 23.27 -11.01 10.85
N SER A 193 22.37 -11.96 11.14
CA SER A 193 20.92 -11.80 11.00
C SER A 193 20.22 -12.50 12.15
N VAL A 194 19.19 -11.88 12.70
CA VAL A 194 18.31 -12.48 13.73
C VAL A 194 16.85 -12.20 13.41
N ASN A 195 15.94 -13.10 13.80
CA ASN A 195 14.50 -12.84 13.69
C ASN A 195 13.96 -12.10 14.92
N GLY A 196 13.53 -10.86 14.72
CA GLY A 196 12.84 -10.05 15.71
C GLY A 196 11.32 -10.20 15.69
N ASN A 197 10.76 -11.00 14.77
CA ASN A 197 9.33 -11.33 14.69
C ASN A 197 8.40 -10.10 14.65
N TRP A 198 8.88 -8.97 14.10
CA TRP A 198 8.20 -7.67 14.10
C TRP A 198 7.72 -7.21 15.49
N SER A 199 8.36 -7.70 16.55
CA SER A 199 8.03 -7.38 17.94
C SER A 199 9.23 -6.73 18.61
N GLN A 200 8.99 -5.61 19.27
CA GLN A 200 10.05 -4.88 19.98
C GLN A 200 10.75 -5.78 21.01
N THR A 201 9.98 -6.51 21.82
CA THR A 201 10.52 -7.40 22.86
C THR A 201 11.32 -8.55 22.25
N ALA A 202 10.82 -9.17 21.18
CA ALA A 202 11.53 -10.27 20.53
C ALA A 202 12.80 -9.77 19.84
N ALA A 203 12.75 -8.64 19.14
CA ALA A 203 13.91 -8.00 18.53
C ALA A 203 14.98 -7.65 19.56
N GLN A 204 14.61 -7.00 20.68
CA GLN A 204 15.55 -6.67 21.77
C GLN A 204 16.24 -7.92 22.32
N LYS A 205 15.48 -8.97 22.62
CA LYS A 205 16.03 -10.24 23.11
C LYS A 205 16.97 -10.88 22.09
N ALA A 206 16.58 -10.92 20.81
CA ALA A 206 17.38 -11.53 19.75
C ALA A 206 18.68 -10.77 19.49
N VAL A 207 18.62 -9.44 19.42
CA VAL A 207 19.79 -8.57 19.25
C VAL A 207 20.74 -8.70 20.43
N ALA A 208 20.24 -8.63 21.67
CA ALA A 208 21.06 -8.78 22.86
C ALA A 208 21.79 -10.14 22.91
N GLY A 209 21.18 -11.20 22.37
CA GLY A 209 21.77 -12.53 22.31
C GLY A 209 22.91 -12.67 21.29
N ILE A 210 22.84 -11.99 20.15
CA ILE A 210 23.86 -12.08 19.10
C ILE A 210 24.96 -11.02 19.23
N LEU A 211 24.65 -9.84 19.79
CA LEU A 211 25.56 -8.69 19.80
C LEU A 211 26.98 -9.00 20.32
N PRO A 212 27.17 -9.80 21.40
CA PRO A 212 28.52 -10.09 21.91
C PRO A 212 29.41 -10.90 20.96
N SER A 213 28.84 -11.62 19.97
CA SER A 213 29.61 -12.42 19.02
C SER A 213 29.94 -11.69 17.72
N LEU A 214 29.39 -10.49 17.52
CA LEU A 214 29.57 -9.72 16.29
C LEU A 214 30.78 -8.77 16.40
N PRO A 215 31.43 -8.43 15.27
CA PRO A 215 32.31 -7.27 15.23
C PRO A 215 31.50 -6.00 15.55
N LYS A 216 32.18 -4.86 15.75
CA LYS A 216 31.51 -3.57 15.94
C LYS A 216 30.58 -3.29 14.75
N ILE A 217 29.28 -3.20 15.04
CA ILE A 217 28.21 -2.81 14.12
C ILE A 217 27.78 -1.36 14.38
#